data_AF-A0A7K1DJR9-F1
#
_entry.id   AF-A0A7K1DJR9-F1
#
_cell.length_a   1.000
_cell.length_b   1.000
_cell.length_c   1.000
_cell.angle_alpha   90.00
_cell.angle_beta   90.00
_cell.angle_gamma   90.00
#
_symmetry.space_group_name_H-M   'P 1'
#
loop_
_entity.id
_entity.type
_entity.pdbx_description
1 polymer ?
#
loop_
_entity_poly.entity_id
_entity_poly.type
_entity_poly.pdbx_seq_one_letter_code
_entity_poly.pdbx_strand_id
1 'polypeptide(L)'
;MLALFDIESWLDKGGLVLLAAIVFAESGLLIGFFLPGDSLLFIAGFLSSTAGGNVLPSLPIVALVTFAAAVIGDQVGYIFGRKVGPSLFDRPQSKLFNPRNIDKAHAFLEKHGSKTIVMARFVP
;
A
#
# COMPACT_ATOMS: atom_id res chain seq x y z
N MET A 1 17.21 9.80 -12.37
CA MET A 1 18.08 10.65 -11.51
C MET A 1 17.28 11.74 -10.81
N LEU A 2 16.45 12.52 -11.50
CA LEU A 2 15.61 13.58 -10.89
C LEU A 2 14.64 13.08 -9.81
N ALA A 3 13.87 12.01 -10.07
CA ALA A 3 12.88 11.49 -9.10
C ALA A 3 13.47 10.97 -7.77
N LEU A 4 14.75 10.55 -7.76
CA LEU A 4 15.40 10.08 -6.53
C LEU A 4 15.73 11.25 -5.59
N PHE A 5 16.17 12.38 -6.15
CA PHE A 5 16.44 13.60 -5.39
C PHE A 5 15.17 14.20 -4.77
N ASP A 6 14.03 14.07 -5.45
CA ASP A 6 12.74 14.49 -4.90
C ASP A 6 12.37 13.65 -3.67
N ILE A 7 12.55 12.33 -3.73
CA ILE A 7 12.25 11.42 -2.60
C ILE A 7 13.17 11.68 -1.40
N GLU A 8 14.47 11.88 -1.65
CA GLU A 8 15.42 12.23 -0.61
C GLU A 8 15.03 13.55 0.07
N SER A 9 14.69 14.59 -0.71
CA SER A 9 14.22 15.86 -0.14
C SER A 9 12.90 15.73 0.63
N TRP A 10 12.01 14.83 0.20
CA TRP A 10 10.75 14.57 0.92
C TRP A 10 11.03 13.91 2.26
N LEU A 11 11.92 12.92 2.30
CA LEU A 11 12.29 12.22 3.53
C LEU A 11 13.13 13.09 4.46
N ASP A 12 13.98 13.97 3.95
CA ASP A 12 14.74 14.91 4.76
C ASP A 12 13.83 15.94 5.47
N LYS A 13 12.78 16.42 4.79
CA LYS A 13 11.83 17.39 5.34
C LYS A 13 10.70 16.77 6.16
N GLY A 14 10.17 15.64 5.68
CA GLY A 14 8.98 14.98 6.21
C GLY A 14 9.29 13.78 7.12
N GLY A 15 10.53 13.29 7.09
CA GLY A 15 11.04 12.24 7.96
C GLY A 15 10.20 10.97 7.94
N LEU A 16 10.20 10.31 9.09
CA LEU A 16 9.49 9.06 9.31
C LEU A 16 7.96 9.20 9.20
N VAL A 17 7.42 10.39 9.47
CA VAL A 17 5.97 10.67 9.43
C VAL A 17 5.47 10.67 7.98
N LEU A 18 6.18 11.36 7.09
CA LEU A 18 5.82 11.38 5.67
C LEU A 18 5.97 10.00 5.05
N LEU A 19 7.05 9.28 5.38
CA LEU A 19 7.24 7.89 4.99
C LEU A 19 6.05 7.01 5.40
N ALA A 20 5.64 7.08 6.67
CA ALA A 20 4.50 6.33 7.19
C ALA A 20 3.19 6.72 6.49
N ALA A 21 2.96 8.01 6.24
CA ALA A 21 1.76 8.48 5.55
C ALA A 21 1.67 7.97 4.11
N ILE A 22 2.79 7.94 3.39
CA ILE A 22 2.87 7.42 2.01
C ILE A 22 2.59 5.93 1.99
N VAL A 23 3.27 5.14 2.85
CA VAL A 23 3.08 3.68 2.94
C VAL A 23 1.64 3.34 3.34
N PHE A 24 1.08 4.08 4.31
CA PHE A 24 -0.32 3.95 4.70
C PHE A 24 -1.27 4.25 3.53
N ALA A 25 -1.01 5.31 2.78
CA ALA A 25 -1.83 5.70 1.64
C ALA A 25 -1.76 4.68 0.51
N GLU A 26 -0.58 4.20 0.16
CA GLU A 26 -0.38 3.18 -0.87
C GLU A 26 -1.05 1.84 -0.50
N SER A 27 -0.93 1.41 0.75
CA SER A 27 -1.50 0.14 1.22
C SER A 27 -3.02 0.22 1.43
N GLY A 28 -3.51 1.34 1.96
CA GLY A 28 -4.90 1.48 2.40
C GLY A 28 -5.85 2.22 1.46
N LEU A 29 -5.35 3.13 0.60
CA LEU A 29 -6.19 3.91 -0.33
C LEU A 29 -6.10 3.32 -1.73
N LEU A 30 -7.25 3.02 -2.35
CA LEU A 30 -7.33 2.61 -3.76
C LEU A 30 -6.69 3.62 -4.74
N ILE A 31 -6.55 4.88 -4.33
CA ILE A 31 -5.95 5.98 -5.09
C ILE A 31 -4.42 6.06 -4.86
N GLY A 32 -3.92 5.43 -3.80
CA GLY A 32 -2.52 5.45 -3.41
C GLY A 32 -1.58 4.59 -4.26
N PHE A 33 -2.12 3.77 -5.17
CA PHE A 33 -1.36 2.87 -6.06
C PHE A 33 -0.32 3.59 -6.94
N PHE A 34 -0.46 4.91 -7.15
CA PHE A 34 0.50 5.68 -7.94
C PHE A 34 1.70 6.20 -7.11
N LEU A 35 1.70 6.06 -5.79
CA LEU A 35 2.81 6.54 -4.97
C LEU A 35 4.01 5.58 -5.08
N PRO A 36 5.26 6.10 -5.17
CA PRO A 36 6.44 5.26 -5.36
C PRO A 36 6.93 4.64 -4.05
N GLY A 37 6.10 3.83 -3.37
CA GLY A 37 6.40 3.34 -2.02
C GLY A 37 7.59 2.41 -1.93
N ASP A 38 7.74 1.45 -2.85
CA ASP A 38 8.88 0.51 -2.86
C ASP A 38 10.23 1.23 -2.98
N SER A 39 10.31 2.18 -3.91
CA SER A 39 11.53 2.98 -4.12
C SER A 39 11.82 3.85 -2.90
N LEU A 40 10.78 4.39 -2.28
CA LEU A 40 10.87 5.27 -1.12
C LEU A 40 11.26 4.50 0.16
N LEU A 41 10.82 3.24 0.32
CA LEU A 41 11.28 2.33 1.37
C LEU A 41 12.75 1.94 1.19
N PHE A 42 13.20 1.71 -0.04
CA PHE A 42 14.62 1.44 -0.32
C PHE A 42 15.51 2.63 0.09
N ILE A 43 15.12 3.84 -0.32
CA ILE A 43 15.84 5.07 0.05
C ILE A 43 15.78 5.30 1.55
N ALA A 44 14.62 5.08 2.20
CA ALA A 44 14.50 5.21 3.64
C ALA A 44 15.46 4.26 4.39
N GLY A 45 15.60 3.01 3.92
CA GLY A 45 16.58 2.05 4.44
C GLY A 45 18.02 2.54 4.27
N PHE A 46 18.35 3.11 3.10
CA PHE A 46 19.66 3.72 2.85
C PHE A 46 19.95 4.90 3.79
N LEU A 47 19.00 5.83 3.94
CA LEU A 47 19.09 7.00 4.84
C LEU A 47 19.14 6.64 6.33
N SER A 48 18.69 5.45 6.70
CA SER A 48 18.80 4.89 8.06
C SER A 48 20.16 4.24 8.35
N SER A 49 21.02 4.13 7.33
CA SER A 49 22.36 3.55 7.43
C SER A 49 23.42 4.63 7.61
N THR A 50 24.61 4.23 8.07
CA THR A 50 25.76 5.13 8.16
C THR A 50 26.19 5.70 6.81
N ALA A 51 25.99 4.95 5.71
CA ALA A 51 26.27 5.42 4.35
C ALA A 51 25.32 6.51 3.87
N GLY A 52 24.09 6.53 4.40
CA GLY A 52 23.09 7.56 4.13
C GLY A 52 23.07 8.69 5.17
N GLY A 53 24.12 8.81 6.00
CA GLY A 53 24.26 9.91 6.96
C GLY A 53 23.39 9.82 8.21
N ASN A 54 22.67 8.71 8.43
CA ASN A 54 21.70 8.53 9.53
C ASN A 54 20.65 9.66 9.59
N VAL A 55 20.17 10.10 8.42
CA VAL A 55 19.12 11.12 8.29
C VAL A 55 17.81 10.63 8.91
N LEU A 56 17.52 9.33 8.77
CA LEU A 56 16.39 8.68 9.42
C LEU A 56 16.82 7.90 10.67
N PRO A 57 15.87 7.57 11.58
CA PRO A 57 16.14 6.71 12.72
C PRO A 57 16.71 5.35 12.30
N SER A 58 17.19 4.57 13.28
CA SER A 58 17.77 3.27 13.00
C SER A 58 16.82 2.36 12.22
N LEU A 59 17.38 1.52 11.34
CA LEU A 59 16.63 0.63 10.46
C LEU A 59 15.51 -0.17 11.19
N PRO A 60 15.68 -0.69 12.42
CA PRO A 60 14.61 -1.37 13.14
C PRO A 60 13.40 -0.46 13.43
N ILE A 61 13.63 0.82 13.74
CA ILE A 61 12.56 1.79 13.98
C ILE A 61 11.83 2.10 12.69
N VAL A 62 12.57 2.33 11.61
CA VAL A 62 11.97 2.58 10.29
C VAL A 62 11.12 1.39 9.86
N ALA A 63 11.65 0.17 9.97
CA ALA A 63 10.94 -1.06 9.64
C ALA A 63 9.68 -1.25 10.49
N LEU A 64 9.75 -0.98 11.80
CA LEU A 64 8.59 -1.12 12.69
C LEU A 64 7.48 -0.12 12.34
N VAL A 65 7.85 1.13 12.07
CA VAL A 65 6.86 2.18 11.76
C VAL A 65 6.25 1.97 10.38
N THR A 66 7.04 1.60 9.37
CA THR A 66 6.50 1.30 8.03
C THR A 66 5.63 0.05 8.05
N PHE A 67 6.01 -0.98 8.80
CA PHE A 67 5.17 -2.16 9.03
C PHE A 67 3.84 -1.79 9.68
N ALA A 68 3.87 -1.01 10.77
CA ALA A 68 2.65 -0.56 11.43
C ALA A 68 1.76 0.27 10.48
N ALA A 69 2.36 1.20 9.71
CA ALA A 69 1.64 2.00 8.73
C ALA A 69 0.97 1.15 7.64
N ALA A 70 1.68 0.15 7.10
CA ALA A 70 1.15 -0.78 6.10
C ALA A 70 -0.01 -1.61 6.67
N VAL A 71 0.16 -2.20 7.86
CA VAL A 71 -0.88 -3.00 8.52
C VAL A 71 -2.12 -2.15 8.81
N ILE A 72 -1.97 -0.93 9.34
CA ILE A 72 -3.09 -0.04 9.59
C ILE A 72 -3.76 0.36 8.26
N GLY A 73 -2.98 0.62 7.22
CA GLY A 73 -3.45 0.89 5.86
C GLY A 73 -4.34 -0.24 5.34
N ASP A 74 -3.82 -1.47 5.34
CA ASP A 74 -4.54 -2.67 4.89
C ASP A 74 -5.85 -2.86 5.67
N GLN A 75 -5.83 -2.65 7.00
CA GLN A 75 -7.02 -2.76 7.83
C GLN A 75 -8.07 -1.68 7.49
N VAL A 76 -7.64 -0.44 7.26
CA VAL A 76 -8.53 0.64 6.82
C VAL A 76 -9.11 0.34 5.45
N GLY A 77 -8.28 -0.12 4.50
CA GLY A 77 -8.70 -0.52 3.15
C GLY A 77 -9.71 -1.67 3.20
N TYR A 78 -9.49 -2.68 4.04
CA TYR A 78 -10.43 -3.78 4.26
C TYR A 78 -11.77 -3.30 4.81
N ILE A 79 -11.76 -2.45 5.85
CA ILE A 79 -12.98 -1.91 6.46
C ILE A 79 -13.73 -1.04 5.44
N PHE A 80 -13.01 -0.23 4.68
CA PHE A 80 -13.59 0.59 3.61
C PHE A 80 -14.26 -0.29 2.55
N GLY A 81 -13.55 -1.30 2.02
CA GLY A 81 -14.10 -2.25 1.05
C GLY A 81 -15.30 -3.02 1.58
N ARG A 82 -15.27 -3.46 2.85
CA ARG A 82 -16.38 -4.16 3.49
C ARG A 82 -17.63 -3.28 3.65
N LYS A 83 -17.44 -1.99 3.94
CA LYS A 83 -18.56 -1.05 4.16
C LYS A 83 -19.12 -0.49 2.85
N VAL A 84 -18.26 -0.18 1.90
CA VAL A 84 -18.62 0.48 0.63
C VAL A 84 -18.95 -0.53 -0.48
N GLY A 85 -18.38 -1.74 -0.42
CA GLY A 85 -18.60 -2.82 -1.39
C GLY A 85 -20.08 -3.12 -1.67
N PRO A 86 -20.91 -3.42 -0.64
CA PRO A 86 -22.35 -3.66 -0.80
C PRO A 86 -23.08 -2.57 -1.58
N SER A 87 -22.79 -1.30 -1.28
CA SER A 87 -23.42 -0.15 -1.94
C SER A 87 -22.98 0.03 -3.40
N LEU A 88 -21.83 -0.49 -3.81
CA LEU A 88 -21.41 -0.51 -5.22
C LEU A 88 -22.07 -1.65 -6.00
N PHE A 89 -22.40 -2.78 -5.35
CA PHE A 89 -23.07 -3.93 -5.99
C PHE A 89 -24.50 -3.60 -6.42
N ASP A 90 -25.18 -2.68 -5.71
CA ASP A 90 -26.56 -2.26 -6.01
C ASP A 90 -26.68 -1.29 -7.19
N ARG A 91 -25.58 -0.96 -7.90
CA ARG A 91 -25.59 -0.08 -9.09
C ARG A 91 -25.25 -0.85 -10.38
N PRO A 92 -26.21 -1.56 -10.98
CA PRO A 92 -25.98 -2.50 -12.10
C PRO A 92 -25.57 -1.84 -13.43
N GLN A 93 -25.57 -0.50 -13.55
CA GLN A 93 -25.25 0.22 -14.79
C GLN A 93 -24.04 1.17 -14.69
N SER A 94 -23.17 1.02 -13.70
CA SER A 94 -21.95 1.84 -13.67
C SER A 94 -20.90 1.31 -14.66
N LYS A 95 -20.33 2.17 -15.51
CA LYS A 95 -19.28 1.79 -16.49
C LYS A 95 -18.00 1.24 -15.84
N LEU A 96 -17.83 1.41 -14.53
CA LEU A 96 -16.66 0.97 -13.77
C LEU A 96 -16.88 -0.36 -13.05
N PHE A 97 -18.12 -0.88 -12.99
CA PHE A 97 -18.45 -2.02 -12.12
C PHE A 97 -19.35 -3.02 -12.85
N ASN A 98 -18.78 -4.21 -13.15
CA ASN A 98 -19.47 -5.27 -13.87
C ASN A 98 -19.78 -6.45 -12.92
N PRO A 99 -21.06 -6.75 -12.64
CA PRO A 99 -21.47 -7.87 -11.77
C PRO A 99 -20.84 -9.21 -12.17
N ARG A 100 -20.67 -9.46 -13.47
CA ARG A 100 -20.11 -10.73 -13.97
C ARG A 100 -18.66 -10.97 -13.52
N ASN A 101 -17.89 -9.91 -13.30
CA ASN A 101 -16.50 -10.07 -12.84
C ASN A 101 -16.44 -10.44 -11.36
N ILE A 102 -17.43 -9.98 -10.58
CA ILE A 102 -17.56 -10.29 -9.16
C ILE A 102 -17.98 -11.75 -8.99
N ASP A 103 -18.97 -12.22 -9.75
CA ASP A 103 -19.38 -13.63 -9.73
C ASP A 103 -18.21 -14.56 -10.07
N LYS A 104 -17.41 -14.19 -11.08
CA LYS A 104 -16.19 -14.93 -11.43
C LYS A 104 -15.16 -14.92 -10.30
N ALA A 105 -14.93 -13.78 -9.66
CA ALA A 105 -14.01 -13.66 -8.54
C ALA A 105 -14.46 -14.51 -7.34
N HIS A 106 -15.77 -14.50 -7.04
CA HIS A 106 -16.37 -15.35 -6.01
C HIS A 106 -16.21 -16.84 -6.33
N ALA A 107 -16.57 -17.27 -7.53
CA ALA A 107 -16.41 -18.67 -7.95
C ALA A 107 -14.93 -19.11 -7.92
N PHE A 108 -14.01 -18.21 -8.25
CA PHE A 108 -12.57 -18.50 -8.19
C PHE A 108 -12.08 -18.66 -6.74
N LEU A 109 -12.56 -17.81 -5.82
CA LEU A 109 -12.27 -17.89 -4.39
C LEU A 109 -12.89 -19.13 -3.75
N GLU A 110 -14.12 -19.52 -4.09
CA GLU A 110 -14.72 -20.76 -3.59
C GLU A 110 -13.94 -21.99 -4.04
N LYS A 111 -13.46 -22.01 -5.29
CA LYS A 111 -12.71 -23.13 -5.85
C LYS A 111 -11.32 -23.33 -5.22
N HIS A 112 -10.60 -22.25 -4.93
CA HIS A 112 -9.20 -22.31 -4.50
C HIS A 112 -8.97 -21.90 -3.03
N GLY A 113 -9.99 -21.36 -2.38
CA GLY A 113 -9.99 -20.97 -0.98
C GLY A 113 -9.09 -19.77 -0.67
N SER A 114 -8.79 -19.60 0.62
CA SER A 114 -7.99 -18.49 1.16
C SER A 114 -6.55 -18.44 0.64
N LYS A 115 -6.02 -19.56 0.12
CA LYS A 115 -4.67 -19.62 -0.49
C LYS A 115 -4.55 -18.67 -1.69
N THR A 116 -5.64 -18.41 -2.40
CA THR A 116 -5.68 -17.46 -3.51
C THR A 116 -5.29 -16.04 -3.07
N ILE A 117 -5.69 -15.62 -1.88
CA ILE A 117 -5.39 -14.26 -1.39
C ILE A 117 -3.87 -14.09 -1.18
N VAL A 118 -3.22 -15.12 -0.62
CA VAL A 118 -1.76 -15.12 -0.43
C VAL A 118 -1.05 -15.16 -1.78
N MET A 119 -1.52 -15.99 -2.71
CA MET A 119 -0.92 -16.12 -4.05
C MET A 119 -1.09 -14.84 -4.88
N ALA A 120 -2.18 -14.11 -4.72
CA ALA A 120 -2.45 -12.87 -5.45
C ALA A 120 -1.35 -11.80 -5.24
N ARG A 121 -0.65 -11.81 -4.10
CA ARG A 121 0.46 -10.89 -3.82
C ARG A 121 1.69 -11.12 -4.71
N PHE A 122 1.80 -12.29 -5.34
CA PHE A 122 2.91 -12.64 -6.23
C PHE A 122 2.54 -12.52 -7.72
N VAL A 123 1.32 -12.09 -8.02
CA VAL A 123 0.84 -11.84 -9.38
C VAL A 123 1.00 -10.34 -9.67
N PRO A 124 1.77 -9.96 -10.69
CA PRO A 124 1.98 -8.55 -11.05
C PRO A 124 0.73 -7.90 -11.67
#